data_AF-A0A936XU46-F1
#
_entry.id   AF-A0A936XU46-F1
#
_cell.length_a   1.000
_cell.length_b   1.000
_cell.length_c   1.000
_cell.angle_alpha   90.00
_cell.angle_beta   90.00
_cell.angle_gamma   90.00
#
_symmetry.space_group_name_H-M   'P 1'
#
loop_
_entity.id
_entity.type
_entity.pdbx_description
1 polymer ?
#
loop_
_entity_poly.entity_id
_entity_poly.type
_entity_poly.pdbx_seq_one_letter_code
_entity_poly.pdbx_strand_id
1 'polypeptide(L)'
;MVRIILLLMLVFKTSLVFAQPSDAKVKSDAVGNGGGIISFKFTKSTGTRQWNSSTGNWEYVRGVQVKRKSDYPGINMIVDEDVVYQYVGNGGYSFWKVRVLSNSYEGIPNPAAKEIDDFISKDWQRFYGFYYGTIVKLWQQPALAENPEWVWHSINSVEFRMNIKFDHIISGRGVETQEAIWKVRLYRDDPKAPWKNMLALRSEEAADIKVVGFKNYTPQQLDDFEKQTLQYTMAEQKARQSAAALPQVNVPAFTNAEDITKYVHDVLRNGNPEKLRAVFLQLFAPGFFEDGSKVQLRAVEEQNLAQVITAVYQNKATYHQMYCQNPGYRVEQWGNGSGKKTIYITGAVNNCNSSFTIAPVNMGYKEGLAQTALKIVEYGVHVRQDAAAIDFINSFSNRKNLCKQD
;
A
#
# COMPACT_ATOMS: atom_id res chain seq x y z
N MET A 1 -79.57 18.81 -67.19
CA MET A 1 -79.40 17.43 -67.66
C MET A 1 -77.94 17.02 -67.45
N VAL A 2 -77.75 15.89 -66.77
CA VAL A 2 -76.61 14.94 -66.83
C VAL A 2 -75.25 15.37 -66.23
N ARG A 3 -74.81 14.50 -65.30
CA ARG A 3 -73.56 14.36 -64.53
C ARG A 3 -72.31 14.17 -65.42
N ILE A 4 -71.12 14.44 -64.87
CA ILE A 4 -69.90 13.59 -64.80
C ILE A 4 -68.84 14.38 -63.99
N ILE A 5 -68.74 14.14 -62.67
CA ILE A 5 -67.74 13.33 -61.95
C ILE A 5 -66.34 13.96 -61.88
N LEU A 6 -66.06 14.41 -60.65
CA LEU A 6 -64.78 14.75 -60.01
C LEU A 6 -63.85 13.52 -59.95
N LEU A 7 -62.57 13.65 -60.29
CA LEU A 7 -61.49 12.88 -59.64
C LEU A 7 -60.13 13.56 -59.85
N LEU A 8 -59.76 14.50 -58.97
CA LEU A 8 -58.38 14.97 -58.84
C LEU A 8 -57.72 14.11 -57.75
N MET A 9 -56.92 13.11 -58.15
CA MET A 9 -56.06 12.39 -57.21
C MET A 9 -54.93 13.31 -56.73
N LEU A 10 -55.15 13.96 -55.59
CA LEU A 10 -54.05 14.51 -54.80
C LEU A 10 -53.39 13.33 -54.07
N VAL A 11 -52.30 12.80 -54.63
CA VAL A 11 -51.41 11.87 -53.92
C VAL A 11 -50.70 12.67 -52.84
N PHE A 12 -51.32 12.76 -51.66
CA PHE A 12 -50.58 13.07 -50.43
C PHE A 12 -49.57 11.94 -50.24
N LYS A 13 -48.31 12.20 -50.59
CA LYS A 13 -47.19 11.46 -50.01
C LYS A 13 -47.21 11.77 -48.51
N THR A 14 -47.98 10.99 -47.75
CA THR A 14 -47.78 10.87 -46.31
C THR A 14 -46.40 10.28 -46.13
N SER A 15 -45.40 11.15 -45.97
CA SER A 15 -44.16 10.78 -45.31
C SER A 15 -44.60 10.11 -44.01
N LEU A 16 -44.35 8.80 -43.89
CA LEU A 16 -44.47 8.09 -42.62
C LEU A 16 -43.48 8.74 -41.66
N VAL A 17 -43.92 9.80 -40.98
CA VAL A 17 -43.22 10.39 -39.86
C VAL A 17 -43.35 9.36 -38.75
N PHE A 18 -42.32 8.54 -38.61
CA PHE A 18 -42.18 7.65 -37.47
C PHE A 18 -42.25 8.50 -36.19
N ALA A 19 -43.26 8.26 -35.35
CA ALA A 19 -43.52 9.08 -34.18
C ALA A 19 -42.46 8.84 -33.10
N GLN A 20 -41.35 9.57 -33.19
CA GLN A 20 -40.38 9.64 -32.10
C GLN A 20 -41.04 10.21 -30.84
N PRO A 21 -40.63 9.77 -29.63
CA PRO A 21 -41.11 10.35 -28.38
C PRO A 21 -40.96 11.88 -28.38
N SER A 22 -41.98 12.60 -27.92
CA SER A 22 -41.92 14.06 -27.80
C SER A 22 -40.98 14.48 -26.68
N ASP A 23 -40.37 15.66 -26.78
CA ASP A 23 -39.50 16.19 -25.73
C ASP A 23 -40.21 16.28 -24.36
N ALA A 24 -41.53 16.55 -24.35
CA ALA A 24 -42.34 16.53 -23.14
C ALA A 24 -42.43 15.14 -22.52
N LYS A 25 -42.59 14.10 -23.35
CA LYS A 25 -42.59 12.69 -22.90
C LYS A 25 -41.22 12.29 -22.37
N VAL A 26 -40.15 12.67 -23.06
CA VAL A 26 -38.76 12.42 -22.63
C VAL A 26 -38.46 13.06 -21.29
N LYS A 27 -38.84 14.33 -21.11
CA LYS A 27 -38.72 15.02 -19.82
C LYS A 27 -39.52 14.32 -18.74
N SER A 28 -40.77 13.93 -19.02
CA SER A 28 -41.61 13.22 -18.05
C SER A 28 -40.99 11.88 -17.62
N ASP A 29 -40.41 11.13 -18.55
CA ASP A 29 -39.80 9.82 -18.26
C ASP A 29 -38.47 9.94 -17.51
N ALA A 30 -37.65 10.93 -17.85
CA ALA A 30 -36.45 11.26 -17.09
C ALA A 30 -36.78 11.72 -15.66
N VAL A 31 -37.84 12.54 -15.52
CA VAL A 31 -38.26 13.10 -14.23
C VAL A 31 -38.97 12.07 -13.36
N GLY A 32 -39.79 11.22 -13.95
CA GLY A 32 -40.51 10.16 -13.24
C GLY A 32 -39.59 9.08 -12.64
N ASN A 33 -38.35 8.99 -13.11
CA ASN A 33 -37.37 8.00 -12.65
C ASN A 33 -36.47 8.48 -11.48
N GLY A 34 -36.75 9.64 -10.87
CA GLY A 34 -36.01 10.12 -9.71
C GLY A 34 -36.60 11.36 -9.04
N GLY A 35 -36.65 11.38 -7.71
CA GLY A 35 -37.12 12.55 -6.94
C GLY A 35 -36.12 13.72 -6.93
N GLY A 36 -36.59 14.91 -6.53
CA GLY A 36 -35.70 16.03 -6.19
C GLY A 36 -35.05 16.77 -7.37
N ILE A 37 -35.65 16.77 -8.56
CA ILE A 37 -35.10 17.44 -9.74
C ILE A 37 -35.22 18.97 -9.62
N ILE A 38 -34.09 19.64 -9.83
CA ILE A 38 -33.93 21.10 -9.81
C ILE A 38 -33.98 21.66 -11.23
N SER A 39 -33.28 21.02 -12.18
CA SER A 39 -33.26 21.44 -13.58
C SER A 39 -33.08 20.27 -14.54
N PHE A 40 -33.55 20.46 -15.77
CA PHE A 40 -33.48 19.49 -16.85
C PHE A 40 -33.11 20.21 -18.14
N LYS A 41 -32.18 19.63 -18.92
CA LYS A 41 -31.88 20.09 -20.29
C LYS A 41 -31.54 18.90 -21.19
N PHE A 42 -31.81 19.03 -22.48
CA PHE A 42 -31.29 18.09 -23.46
C PHE A 42 -29.81 18.37 -23.73
N THR A 43 -29.01 17.30 -23.89
CA THR A 43 -27.58 17.45 -24.22
C THR A 43 -27.36 17.70 -25.71
N LYS A 44 -28.35 17.36 -26.55
CA LYS A 44 -28.36 17.57 -28.00
C LYS A 44 -29.75 17.99 -28.48
N SER A 45 -29.84 18.63 -29.64
CA SER A 45 -31.11 19.05 -30.25
C SER A 45 -31.98 17.87 -30.69
N THR A 46 -31.38 16.76 -31.10
CA THR A 46 -32.09 15.58 -31.63
C THR A 46 -31.66 14.29 -30.95
N GLY A 47 -32.54 13.28 -30.98
CA GLY A 47 -32.23 11.93 -30.54
C GLY A 47 -31.58 11.10 -31.62
N THR A 48 -31.13 9.92 -31.23
CA THR A 48 -30.45 8.99 -32.13
C THR A 48 -31.16 7.65 -32.11
N ARG A 49 -31.42 7.10 -33.30
CA ARG A 49 -31.86 5.71 -33.45
C ARG A 49 -30.63 4.82 -33.55
N GLN A 50 -30.57 3.77 -32.73
CA GLN A 50 -29.46 2.84 -32.69
C GLN A 50 -29.94 1.40 -32.60
N TRP A 51 -29.17 0.46 -33.13
CA TRP A 51 -29.45 -0.97 -32.98
C TRP A 51 -28.81 -1.48 -31.69
N ASN A 52 -29.62 -2.06 -30.80
CA ASN A 52 -29.12 -2.77 -29.63
C ASN A 52 -29.02 -4.27 -29.95
N SER A 53 -27.79 -4.73 -30.18
CA SER A 53 -27.51 -6.14 -30.49
C SER A 53 -27.82 -7.09 -29.34
N SER A 54 -27.69 -6.65 -28.08
CA SER A 54 -27.97 -7.48 -26.90
C SER A 54 -29.45 -7.79 -26.73
N THR A 55 -30.33 -6.86 -27.11
CA THR A 55 -31.80 -7.06 -27.04
C THR A 55 -32.41 -7.40 -28.39
N GLY A 56 -31.62 -7.42 -29.47
CA GLY A 56 -32.11 -7.61 -30.84
C GLY A 56 -33.18 -6.60 -31.25
N ASN A 57 -33.09 -5.35 -30.77
CA ASN A 57 -34.14 -4.35 -30.97
C ASN A 57 -33.56 -2.97 -31.34
N TRP A 58 -34.33 -2.16 -32.06
CA TRP A 58 -34.02 -0.76 -32.31
C TRP A 58 -34.37 0.08 -31.09
N GLU A 59 -33.46 0.96 -30.71
CA GLU A 59 -33.65 1.96 -29.66
C GLU A 59 -33.71 3.36 -30.25
N TYR A 60 -34.53 4.21 -29.66
CA TYR A 60 -34.41 5.66 -29.76
C TYR A 60 -33.86 6.20 -28.44
N VAL A 61 -32.78 6.97 -28.52
CA VAL A 61 -32.07 7.50 -27.36
C VAL A 61 -32.07 9.02 -27.36
N ARG A 62 -32.36 9.59 -26.19
CA ARG A 62 -32.24 11.03 -25.92
C ARG A 62 -31.34 11.29 -24.74
N GLY A 63 -30.20 11.93 -25.02
CA GLY A 63 -29.31 12.43 -23.98
C GLY A 63 -29.91 13.65 -23.27
N VAL A 64 -29.89 13.62 -21.95
CA VAL A 64 -30.36 14.68 -21.06
C VAL A 64 -29.37 14.87 -19.92
N GLN A 65 -29.32 16.09 -19.39
CA GLN A 65 -28.61 16.40 -18.15
C GLN A 65 -29.64 16.86 -17.12
N VAL A 66 -29.60 16.22 -15.96
CA VAL A 66 -30.52 16.50 -14.85
C VAL A 66 -29.72 16.93 -13.64
N LYS A 67 -30.13 18.05 -13.04
CA LYS A 67 -29.63 18.51 -11.74
C LYS A 67 -30.62 18.04 -10.67
N ARG A 68 -30.12 17.31 -9.69
CA ARG A 68 -30.90 16.75 -8.58
C ARG A 68 -30.38 17.30 -7.25
N LYS A 69 -31.30 17.55 -6.33
CA LYS A 69 -30.96 17.87 -4.94
C LYS A 69 -30.34 16.63 -4.29
N SER A 70 -29.21 16.79 -3.62
CA SER A 70 -28.67 15.74 -2.75
C SER A 70 -29.17 15.90 -1.32
N ASP A 71 -28.96 14.87 -0.49
CA ASP A 71 -29.23 14.95 0.95
C ASP A 71 -28.25 15.87 1.69
N TYR A 72 -27.18 16.34 1.01
CA TYR A 72 -26.15 17.17 1.59
C TYR A 72 -26.38 18.67 1.30
N PRO A 73 -26.45 19.53 2.32
CA PRO A 73 -26.63 20.97 2.13
C PRO A 73 -25.53 21.59 1.26
N GLY A 74 -25.96 22.32 0.21
CA GLY A 74 -25.08 23.02 -0.71
C GLY A 74 -24.48 22.15 -1.83
N ILE A 75 -24.91 20.88 -1.93
CA ILE A 75 -24.39 19.95 -2.94
C ILE A 75 -25.54 19.47 -3.82
N ASN A 76 -25.37 19.58 -5.13
CA ASN A 76 -26.33 19.09 -6.11
C ASN A 76 -25.66 18.06 -7.01
N MET A 77 -26.36 16.98 -7.30
CA MET A 77 -25.89 15.95 -8.22
C MET A 77 -26.27 16.36 -9.65
N ILE A 78 -25.29 16.38 -10.54
CA ILE A 78 -25.48 16.57 -11.97
C ILE A 78 -25.32 15.19 -12.61
N VAL A 79 -26.35 14.74 -13.31
CA VAL A 79 -26.38 13.42 -13.95
C VAL A 79 -26.56 13.61 -15.44
N ASP A 80 -25.60 13.12 -16.21
CA ASP A 80 -25.76 12.94 -17.65
C ASP A 80 -26.34 11.54 -17.88
N GLU A 81 -27.49 11.48 -18.53
CA GLU A 81 -28.25 10.24 -18.71
C GLU A 81 -28.87 10.15 -20.10
N ASP A 82 -29.10 8.93 -20.53
CA ASP A 82 -29.83 8.58 -21.75
C ASP A 82 -31.23 8.09 -21.38
N VAL A 83 -32.26 8.73 -21.92
CA VAL A 83 -33.63 8.22 -21.88
C VAL A 83 -33.83 7.33 -23.09
N VAL A 84 -34.04 6.03 -22.83
CA VAL A 84 -34.04 4.99 -23.86
C VAL A 84 -35.44 4.46 -24.09
N TYR A 85 -35.81 4.40 -25.36
CA TYR A 85 -37.08 3.84 -25.82
C TYR A 85 -36.83 2.67 -26.76
N GLN A 86 -37.59 1.60 -26.63
CA GLN A 86 -37.51 0.44 -27.51
C GLN A 86 -38.60 0.49 -28.59
N TYR A 87 -38.27 0.03 -29.79
CA TYR A 87 -39.22 -0.09 -30.88
C TYR A 87 -40.22 -1.21 -30.59
N VAL A 88 -41.52 -0.93 -30.77
CA VAL A 88 -42.64 -1.85 -30.45
C VAL A 88 -43.46 -2.26 -31.68
N GLY A 89 -42.99 -1.96 -32.88
CA GLY A 89 -43.75 -2.19 -34.12
C GLY A 89 -44.64 -1.01 -34.50
N ASN A 90 -45.19 -1.04 -35.72
CA ASN A 90 -46.04 0.02 -36.29
C ASN A 90 -45.46 1.45 -36.22
N GLY A 91 -44.14 1.59 -36.21
CA GLY A 91 -43.47 2.88 -36.15
C GLY A 91 -43.39 3.52 -34.75
N GLY A 92 -43.86 2.82 -33.71
CA GLY A 92 -43.93 3.33 -32.34
C GLY A 92 -42.73 2.95 -31.47
N TYR A 93 -42.52 3.75 -30.42
CA TYR A 93 -41.51 3.54 -29.39
C TYR A 93 -42.17 3.53 -28.00
N SER A 94 -41.76 2.61 -27.12
CA SER A 94 -42.16 2.59 -25.71
C SER A 94 -40.97 2.90 -24.80
N PHE A 95 -41.24 3.59 -23.69
CA PHE A 95 -40.18 3.87 -22.70
C PHE A 95 -39.64 2.55 -22.15
N TRP A 96 -38.31 2.43 -22.13
CA TRP A 96 -37.65 1.25 -21.58
C TRP A 96 -36.94 1.56 -20.27
N LYS A 97 -36.00 2.51 -20.29
CA LYS A 97 -35.20 2.85 -19.10
C LYS A 97 -34.50 4.20 -19.24
N VAL A 98 -34.02 4.71 -18.11
CA VAL A 98 -32.95 5.73 -18.08
C VAL A 98 -31.62 5.03 -17.82
N ARG A 99 -30.59 5.40 -18.57
CA ARG A 99 -29.22 4.90 -18.44
C ARG A 99 -28.34 6.05 -18.00
N VAL A 100 -27.81 5.99 -16.77
CA VAL A 100 -26.83 6.97 -16.29
C VAL A 100 -25.52 6.76 -17.03
N LEU A 101 -24.98 7.85 -17.58
CA LEU A 101 -23.70 7.85 -18.29
C LEU A 101 -22.57 8.33 -17.37
N SER A 102 -22.82 9.42 -16.64
CA SER A 102 -21.87 9.97 -15.68
C SER A 102 -22.58 10.74 -14.58
N ASN A 103 -21.88 10.87 -13.45
CA ASN A 103 -22.27 11.75 -12.36
C ASN A 103 -21.18 12.79 -12.13
N SER A 104 -21.60 13.98 -11.72
CA SER A 104 -20.72 14.99 -11.12
C SER A 104 -21.49 15.72 -10.01
N TYR A 105 -20.79 16.49 -9.19
CA TYR A 105 -21.39 17.14 -8.02
C TYR A 105 -21.05 18.62 -8.01
N GLU A 106 -22.06 19.45 -8.18
CA GLU A 106 -21.94 20.89 -7.92
C GLU A 106 -21.75 21.09 -6.41
N GLY A 107 -20.77 21.91 -6.02
CA GLY A 107 -20.40 22.13 -4.61
C GLY A 107 -19.26 21.23 -4.11
N ILE A 108 -18.77 20.29 -4.93
CA ILE A 108 -17.58 19.49 -4.63
C ILE A 108 -16.63 19.57 -5.84
N PRO A 109 -15.51 20.30 -5.75
CA PRO A 109 -14.53 20.31 -6.82
C PRO A 109 -13.82 18.95 -6.93
N ASN A 110 -13.26 18.65 -8.10
CA ASN A 110 -12.30 17.55 -8.22
C ASN A 110 -11.08 17.82 -7.32
N PRO A 111 -10.47 16.77 -6.74
CA PRO A 111 -9.24 16.89 -5.96
C PRO A 111 -8.15 17.69 -6.69
N ALA A 112 -7.48 18.58 -5.97
CA ALA A 112 -6.34 19.31 -6.52
C ALA A 112 -5.12 18.39 -6.64
N ALA A 113 -4.23 18.62 -7.62
CA ALA A 113 -3.02 17.81 -7.81
C ALA A 113 -2.20 17.68 -6.51
N LYS A 114 -1.98 18.78 -5.78
CA LYS A 114 -1.29 18.75 -4.49
C LYS A 114 -1.99 17.88 -3.44
N GLU A 115 -3.32 17.91 -3.38
CA GLU A 115 -4.09 17.09 -2.44
C GLU A 115 -3.93 15.60 -2.75
N ILE A 116 -3.90 15.25 -4.04
CA ILE A 116 -3.65 13.90 -4.52
C ILE A 116 -2.23 13.47 -4.13
N ASP A 117 -1.23 14.28 -4.46
CA ASP A 117 0.18 14.00 -4.19
C ASP A 117 0.43 13.80 -2.69
N ASP A 118 -0.07 14.72 -1.85
CA ASP A 118 0.03 14.64 -0.39
C ASP A 118 -0.70 13.39 0.17
N PHE A 119 -1.73 12.90 -0.50
CA PHE A 119 -2.47 11.71 -0.08
C PHE A 119 -1.77 10.41 -0.50
N ILE A 120 -1.37 10.28 -1.77
CA ILE A 120 -0.70 9.07 -2.28
C ILE A 120 0.67 8.86 -1.63
N SER A 121 1.38 9.94 -1.29
CA SER A 121 2.72 9.85 -0.71
C SER A 121 2.75 9.26 0.70
N LYS A 122 1.58 9.14 1.34
CA LYS A 122 1.44 8.51 2.67
C LYS A 122 1.57 6.99 2.60
N ASP A 123 1.29 6.38 1.44
CA ASP A 123 1.29 4.93 1.27
C ASP A 123 1.63 4.55 -0.18
N TRP A 124 2.91 4.69 -0.53
CA TRP A 124 3.41 4.33 -1.86
C TRP A 124 3.21 2.85 -2.20
N GLN A 125 3.28 1.96 -1.20
CA GLN A 125 3.05 0.54 -1.40
C GLN A 125 1.62 0.29 -1.92
N ARG A 126 0.63 0.93 -1.30
CA ARG A 126 -0.76 0.84 -1.75
C ARG A 126 -0.99 1.49 -3.12
N PHE A 127 -0.27 2.56 -3.43
CA PHE A 127 -0.40 3.25 -4.72
C PHE A 127 0.15 2.41 -5.89
N TYR A 128 1.37 1.88 -5.75
CA TYR A 128 2.01 1.10 -6.82
C TYR A 128 1.57 -0.38 -6.82
N GLY A 129 1.09 -0.90 -5.69
CA GLY A 129 0.67 -2.29 -5.56
C GLY A 129 1.81 -3.26 -5.88
N PHE A 130 1.55 -4.23 -6.77
CA PHE A 130 2.57 -5.18 -7.25
C PHE A 130 3.84 -4.47 -7.77
N TYR A 131 3.69 -3.35 -8.47
CA TYR A 131 4.81 -2.63 -9.07
C TYR A 131 5.75 -2.02 -8.03
N TYR A 132 5.33 -1.88 -6.77
CA TYR A 132 6.18 -1.33 -5.71
C TYR A 132 7.46 -2.16 -5.49
N GLY A 133 7.36 -3.48 -5.65
CA GLY A 133 8.48 -4.41 -5.53
C GLY A 133 9.26 -4.65 -6.82
N THR A 134 8.88 -4.03 -7.95
CA THR A 134 9.54 -4.25 -9.25
C THR A 134 10.08 -2.97 -9.87
N ILE A 135 9.55 -1.79 -9.52
CA ILE A 135 10.06 -0.50 -9.99
C ILE A 135 11.43 -0.26 -9.37
N VAL A 136 12.45 -0.09 -10.21
CA VAL A 136 13.84 0.21 -9.80
C VAL A 136 14.20 1.68 -9.99
N LYS A 137 13.40 2.41 -10.78
CA LYS A 137 13.61 3.84 -11.00
C LYS A 137 12.30 4.53 -11.37
N LEU A 138 12.05 5.66 -10.72
CA LEU A 138 11.05 6.64 -11.17
C LEU A 138 11.78 7.73 -11.95
N TRP A 139 11.35 7.99 -13.19
CA TRP A 139 11.89 9.09 -13.99
C TRP A 139 11.28 10.43 -13.61
N GLN A 140 10.07 10.38 -13.04
CA GLN A 140 9.34 11.51 -12.48
C GLN A 140 8.40 11.00 -11.39
N GLN A 141 8.01 11.87 -10.47
CA GLN A 141 6.92 11.56 -9.55
C GLN A 141 5.61 11.33 -10.33
N PRO A 142 4.69 10.48 -9.83
CA PRO A 142 3.37 10.36 -10.42
C PRO A 142 2.72 11.73 -10.55
N ALA A 143 2.13 11.99 -11.71
CA ALA A 143 1.45 13.25 -11.97
C ALA A 143 0.06 13.00 -12.52
N LEU A 144 -0.88 13.90 -12.25
CA LEU A 144 -2.19 13.87 -12.88
C LEU A 144 -2.04 13.91 -14.41
N ALA A 145 -2.76 13.07 -15.14
CA ALA A 145 -2.69 13.05 -16.60
C ALA A 145 -3.23 14.37 -17.19
N GLU A 146 -2.78 14.75 -18.40
CA GLU A 146 -3.28 15.95 -19.10
C GLU A 146 -4.80 15.92 -19.28
N ASN A 147 -5.35 14.74 -19.57
CA ASN A 147 -6.77 14.45 -19.48
C ASN A 147 -7.01 13.41 -18.36
N PRO A 148 -7.39 13.83 -17.14
CA PRO A 148 -7.55 12.91 -16.02
C PRO A 148 -8.77 12.00 -16.12
N GLU A 149 -9.72 12.29 -17.03
CA GLU A 149 -10.98 11.56 -17.18
C GLU A 149 -11.70 11.30 -15.84
N TRP A 150 -12.05 12.39 -15.15
CA TRP A 150 -12.70 12.31 -13.84
C TRP A 150 -14.03 11.54 -13.89
N VAL A 151 -14.14 10.49 -13.09
CA VAL A 151 -15.37 9.70 -12.93
C VAL A 151 -15.79 9.67 -11.48
N TRP A 152 -16.89 10.34 -11.15
CA TRP A 152 -17.47 10.24 -9.82
C TRP A 152 -18.39 9.01 -9.72
N HIS A 153 -18.00 8.04 -8.90
CA HIS A 153 -18.81 6.84 -8.63
C HIS A 153 -19.86 7.08 -7.55
N SER A 154 -19.58 7.99 -6.63
CA SER A 154 -20.51 8.48 -5.60
C SER A 154 -20.03 9.84 -5.10
N ILE A 155 -20.81 10.54 -4.28
CA ILE A 155 -20.40 11.82 -3.66
C ILE A 155 -19.12 11.72 -2.81
N ASN A 156 -18.77 10.50 -2.43
CA ASN A 156 -17.65 10.12 -1.57
C ASN A 156 -16.52 9.40 -2.31
N SER A 157 -16.60 9.28 -3.64
CA SER A 157 -15.60 8.55 -4.40
C SER A 157 -15.46 9.03 -5.84
N VAL A 158 -14.22 9.35 -6.20
CA VAL A 158 -13.84 9.85 -7.52
C VAL A 158 -12.63 9.08 -8.04
N GLU A 159 -12.68 8.73 -9.33
CA GLU A 159 -11.61 8.09 -10.09
C GLU A 159 -11.02 9.09 -11.10
N PHE A 160 -9.72 8.98 -11.34
CA PHE A 160 -8.97 9.77 -12.32
C PHE A 160 -7.71 9.04 -12.76
N ARG A 161 -7.10 9.54 -13.83
CA ARG A 161 -5.89 9.00 -14.45
C ARG A 161 -4.65 9.79 -14.05
N MET A 162 -3.59 9.07 -13.69
CA MET A 162 -2.24 9.60 -13.43
C MET A 162 -1.25 9.00 -14.43
N ASN A 163 -0.26 9.77 -14.87
CA ASN A 163 0.82 9.32 -15.76
C ASN A 163 2.11 9.06 -14.97
N ILE A 164 2.76 7.93 -15.25
CA ILE A 164 4.00 7.52 -14.59
C ILE A 164 4.98 7.00 -15.63
N LYS A 165 6.25 7.43 -15.49
CA LYS A 165 7.37 6.91 -16.25
C LYS A 165 8.38 6.24 -15.32
N PHE A 166 8.68 4.98 -15.56
CA PHE A 166 9.45 4.17 -14.62
C PHE A 166 10.20 3.04 -15.32
N ASP A 167 11.27 2.57 -14.67
CA ASP A 167 11.95 1.32 -15.02
C ASP A 167 11.49 0.23 -14.05
N HIS A 168 11.11 -0.94 -14.55
CA HIS A 168 10.75 -2.08 -13.70
C HIS A 168 11.37 -3.40 -14.15
N ILE A 169 11.57 -4.30 -13.20
CA ILE A 169 12.09 -5.65 -13.43
C ILE A 169 11.02 -6.51 -14.09
N ILE A 170 11.36 -7.09 -15.24
CA ILE A 170 10.68 -8.23 -15.83
C ILE A 170 11.44 -9.48 -15.42
N SER A 171 10.82 -10.27 -14.53
CA SER A 171 11.42 -11.47 -13.95
C SER A 171 12.01 -12.40 -15.02
N GLY A 172 13.26 -12.82 -14.81
CA GLY A 172 13.99 -13.74 -15.68
C GLY A 172 14.38 -13.17 -17.05
N ARG A 173 14.19 -11.87 -17.32
CA ARG A 173 14.49 -11.28 -18.64
C ARG A 173 15.36 -10.03 -18.56
N GLY A 174 14.89 -9.00 -17.85
CA GLY A 174 15.54 -7.69 -17.95
C GLY A 174 14.78 -6.58 -17.25
N VAL A 175 15.14 -5.34 -17.57
CA VAL A 175 14.47 -4.14 -17.07
C VAL A 175 13.80 -3.44 -18.26
N GLU A 176 12.51 -3.13 -18.09
CA GLU A 176 11.69 -2.40 -19.05
C GLU A 176 11.48 -0.97 -18.58
N THR A 177 11.68 0.00 -19.49
CA THR A 177 11.25 1.39 -19.28
C THR A 177 9.87 1.57 -19.89
N GLN A 178 8.92 2.02 -19.08
CA GLN A 178 7.52 2.14 -19.45
C GLN A 178 6.96 3.52 -19.07
N GLU A 179 6.15 4.09 -19.95
CA GLU A 179 5.22 5.18 -19.66
C GLU A 179 3.81 4.56 -19.57
N ALA A 180 3.10 4.78 -18.47
CA ALA A 180 1.75 4.23 -18.33
C ALA A 180 0.81 5.04 -17.44
N ILE A 181 -0.48 4.82 -17.69
CA ILE A 181 -1.56 5.35 -16.88
C ILE A 181 -1.84 4.46 -15.66
N TRP A 182 -1.94 5.09 -14.50
CA TRP A 182 -2.56 4.54 -13.31
C TRP A 182 -3.97 5.09 -13.18
N LYS A 183 -4.96 4.21 -13.03
CA LYS A 183 -6.33 4.56 -12.65
C LYS A 183 -6.38 4.60 -11.13
N VAL A 184 -6.65 5.78 -10.58
CA VAL A 184 -6.62 6.05 -9.15
C VAL A 184 -8.00 6.48 -8.71
N ARG A 185 -8.54 5.77 -7.73
CA ARG A 185 -9.84 6.06 -7.13
C ARG A 185 -9.68 6.38 -5.65
N LEU A 186 -10.14 7.56 -5.25
CA LEU A 186 -10.13 8.01 -3.86
C LEU A 186 -11.48 7.75 -3.19
N TYR A 187 -11.44 7.59 -1.86
CA TYR A 187 -12.61 7.36 -1.02
C TYR A 187 -12.53 8.17 0.27
N ARG A 188 -13.69 8.62 0.75
CA ARG A 188 -13.89 9.29 2.05
C ARG A 188 -15.23 8.88 2.65
N ASP A 189 -15.41 9.12 3.94
CA ASP A 189 -16.66 8.77 4.64
C ASP A 189 -17.77 9.83 4.46
N ASP A 190 -17.39 11.09 4.25
CA ASP A 190 -18.29 12.24 4.11
C ASP A 190 -17.82 13.20 3.00
N PRO A 191 -18.73 13.89 2.27
CA PRO A 191 -18.37 14.80 1.17
C PRO A 191 -17.48 15.99 1.53
N LYS A 192 -17.36 16.31 2.82
CA LYS A 192 -16.48 17.39 3.32
C LYS A 192 -15.30 16.87 4.14
N ALA A 193 -15.23 15.56 4.38
CA ALA A 193 -14.11 14.94 5.07
C ALA A 193 -12.88 14.82 4.15
N PRO A 194 -11.65 14.76 4.73
CA PRO A 194 -10.46 14.41 3.98
C PRO A 194 -10.56 13.03 3.31
N TRP A 195 -9.81 12.82 2.23
CA TRP A 195 -9.63 11.48 1.66
C TRP A 195 -9.04 10.53 2.71
N LYS A 196 -9.61 9.33 2.74
CA LYS A 196 -9.29 8.30 3.73
C LYS A 196 -8.68 7.07 3.08
N ASN A 197 -9.04 6.78 1.84
CA ASN A 197 -8.59 5.57 1.17
C ASN A 197 -8.31 5.77 -0.32
N MET A 198 -7.51 4.87 -0.90
CA MET A 198 -7.35 4.76 -2.36
C MET A 198 -7.39 3.32 -2.86
N LEU A 199 -7.78 3.20 -4.12
CA LEU A 199 -7.47 2.07 -4.99
C LEU A 199 -6.67 2.63 -6.16
N ALA A 200 -5.51 2.06 -6.46
CA ALA A 200 -4.68 2.48 -7.57
C ALA A 200 -4.25 1.23 -8.35
N LEU A 201 -4.46 1.26 -9.66
CA LEU A 201 -4.16 0.15 -10.55
C LEU A 201 -3.51 0.70 -11.81
N ARG A 202 -2.41 0.08 -12.25
CA ARG A 202 -1.91 0.32 -13.61
C ARG A 202 -2.98 -0.12 -14.61
N SER A 203 -3.29 0.73 -15.59
CA SER A 203 -4.18 0.34 -16.68
C SER A 203 -3.60 -0.85 -17.46
N GLU A 204 -4.47 -1.74 -17.89
CA GLU A 204 -4.13 -2.87 -18.77
C GLU A 204 -4.49 -2.59 -20.25
N GLU A 205 -5.06 -1.42 -20.52
CA GLU A 205 -5.41 -1.01 -21.87
C GLU A 205 -4.14 -0.73 -22.67
N ALA A 206 -4.02 -1.30 -23.87
CA ALA A 206 -2.85 -1.12 -24.71
C ALA A 206 -2.61 0.36 -25.09
N ALA A 207 -3.66 1.17 -25.16
CA ALA A 207 -3.56 2.60 -25.42
C ALA A 207 -2.95 3.40 -24.25
N ASP A 208 -3.01 2.86 -23.03
CA ASP A 208 -2.54 3.48 -21.80
C ASP A 208 -1.11 3.05 -21.42
N ILE A 209 -0.50 2.16 -22.21
CA ILE A 209 0.82 1.59 -21.95
C ILE A 209 1.73 1.84 -23.14
N LYS A 210 2.89 2.43 -22.88
CA LYS A 210 3.93 2.63 -23.87
C LYS A 210 5.27 2.13 -23.34
N VAL A 211 5.76 1.06 -23.93
CA VAL A 211 7.12 0.56 -23.69
C VAL A 211 8.09 1.42 -24.50
N VAL A 212 9.00 2.09 -23.81
CA VAL A 212 9.96 3.02 -24.44
C VAL A 212 11.40 2.51 -24.42
N GLY A 213 11.66 1.41 -23.71
CA GLY A 213 12.97 0.78 -23.69
C GLY A 213 12.94 -0.58 -23.01
N PHE A 214 13.85 -1.47 -23.41
CA PHE A 214 14.05 -2.75 -22.76
C PHE A 214 15.52 -3.14 -22.82
N LYS A 215 16.07 -3.62 -21.70
CA LYS A 215 17.44 -4.13 -21.65
C LYS A 215 17.47 -5.48 -20.95
N ASN A 216 18.04 -6.47 -21.63
CA ASN A 216 18.27 -7.80 -21.08
C ASN A 216 19.37 -7.77 -20.00
N TYR A 217 19.17 -8.57 -18.96
CA TYR A 217 20.13 -8.77 -17.88
C TYR A 217 20.21 -10.24 -17.52
N THR A 218 21.34 -10.69 -16.99
CA THR A 218 21.46 -12.03 -16.41
C THR A 218 20.68 -12.11 -15.10
N PRO A 219 20.29 -13.31 -14.63
CA PRO A 219 19.66 -13.47 -13.32
C PRO A 219 20.44 -12.80 -12.18
N GLN A 220 21.77 -13.00 -12.15
CA GLN A 220 22.65 -12.38 -11.16
C GLN A 220 22.61 -10.85 -11.18
N GLN A 221 22.48 -10.24 -12.36
CA GLN A 221 22.36 -8.79 -12.48
C GLN A 221 20.98 -8.30 -12.03
N LEU A 222 19.92 -9.11 -12.19
CA LEU A 222 18.59 -8.77 -11.70
C LEU A 222 18.52 -8.77 -10.17
N ASP A 223 19.23 -9.68 -9.50
CA ASP A 223 19.33 -9.70 -8.02
C ASP A 223 19.88 -8.36 -7.47
N ASP A 224 20.84 -7.74 -8.19
CA ASP A 224 21.37 -6.42 -7.82
C ASP A 224 20.34 -5.29 -8.03
N PHE A 225 19.43 -5.46 -8.99
CA PHE A 225 18.33 -4.51 -9.22
C PHE A 225 17.21 -4.65 -8.20
N GLU A 226 16.95 -5.85 -7.66
CA GLU A 226 15.96 -6.04 -6.59
C GLU A 226 16.27 -5.19 -5.36
N LYS A 227 17.56 -4.99 -5.07
CA LYS A 227 18.09 -4.09 -4.02
C LYS A 227 17.99 -2.60 -4.36
N GLN A 228 17.48 -2.27 -5.53
CA GLN A 228 17.25 -0.89 -6.00
C GLN A 228 15.76 -0.61 -6.20
N THR A 229 14.89 -1.58 -5.90
CA THR A 229 13.44 -1.39 -6.01
C THR A 229 12.94 -0.28 -5.10
N LEU A 230 11.80 0.33 -5.42
CA LEU A 230 11.15 1.31 -4.55
C LEU A 230 10.87 0.71 -3.17
N GLN A 231 10.39 -0.53 -3.12
CA GLN A 231 10.20 -1.26 -1.87
C GLN A 231 11.47 -1.32 -1.03
N TYR A 232 12.60 -1.75 -1.61
CA TYR A 232 13.86 -1.86 -0.88
C TYR A 232 14.38 -0.50 -0.45
N THR A 233 14.48 0.46 -1.38
CA THR A 233 15.08 1.78 -1.13
C THR A 233 14.31 2.58 -0.08
N MET A 234 12.98 2.53 -0.10
CA MET A 234 12.14 3.19 0.91
C MET A 234 12.19 2.49 2.26
N ALA A 235 12.23 1.15 2.29
CA ALA A 235 12.39 0.39 3.52
C ALA A 235 13.74 0.68 4.19
N GLU A 236 14.82 0.73 3.41
CA GLU A 236 16.17 1.09 3.87
C GLU A 236 16.20 2.53 4.39
N GLN A 237 15.60 3.48 3.68
CA GLN A 237 15.51 4.87 4.14
C GLN A 237 14.77 4.98 5.49
N LYS A 238 13.64 4.27 5.63
CA LYS A 238 12.89 4.22 6.88
C LYS A 238 13.71 3.56 8.00
N ALA A 239 14.42 2.47 7.71
CA ALA A 239 15.29 1.81 8.67
C ALA A 239 16.42 2.74 9.14
N ARG A 240 17.04 3.50 8.23
CA ARG A 240 18.05 4.52 8.56
C ARG A 240 17.50 5.62 9.45
N GLN A 241 16.32 6.15 9.14
CA GLN A 241 15.67 7.18 9.96
C GLN A 241 15.37 6.66 11.37
N SER A 242 14.80 5.46 11.48
CA SER A 242 14.55 4.81 12.76
C SER A 242 15.84 4.56 13.54
N ALA A 243 16.90 4.08 12.88
CA ALA A 243 18.20 3.85 13.52
C ALA A 243 18.88 5.16 13.97
N ALA A 244 18.75 6.23 13.20
CA ALA A 244 19.28 7.55 13.55
C ALA A 244 18.54 8.21 14.72
N ALA A 245 17.27 7.85 14.93
CA ALA A 245 16.47 8.32 16.07
C ALA A 245 16.80 7.59 17.38
N LEU A 246 17.54 6.47 17.34
CA LEU A 246 17.97 5.75 18.53
C LEU A 246 19.06 6.52 19.30
N PRO A 247 19.18 6.29 20.62
CA PRO A 247 20.25 6.88 21.40
C PRO A 247 21.62 6.47 20.85
N GLN A 248 22.54 7.42 20.80
CA GLN A 248 23.93 7.11 20.50
C GLN A 248 24.51 6.26 21.63
N VAL A 249 24.99 5.06 21.28
CA VAL A 249 25.60 4.13 22.23
C VAL A 249 27.08 3.95 21.89
N ASN A 250 27.92 4.08 22.91
CA ASN A 250 29.35 3.79 22.79
C ASN A 250 29.56 2.30 23.06
N VAL A 251 29.62 1.51 21.99
CA VAL A 251 29.91 0.07 22.06
C VAL A 251 31.42 -0.11 22.08
N PRO A 252 32.00 -0.73 23.14
CA PRO A 252 33.43 -0.96 23.22
C PRO A 252 33.99 -1.76 22.03
N ALA A 253 35.27 -1.55 21.72
CA ALA A 253 36.00 -2.44 20.83
C ALA A 253 36.34 -3.73 21.59
N PHE A 254 35.64 -4.82 21.28
CA PHE A 254 35.82 -6.10 21.96
C PHE A 254 36.88 -6.96 21.30
N THR A 255 37.72 -7.59 22.12
CA THR A 255 38.77 -8.53 21.67
C THR A 255 38.40 -9.99 21.91
N ASN A 256 37.35 -10.26 22.69
CA ASN A 256 36.85 -11.60 22.97
C ASN A 256 35.31 -11.62 23.07
N ALA A 257 34.73 -12.82 22.91
CA ALA A 257 33.28 -13.01 22.89
C ALA A 257 32.65 -12.84 24.28
N GLU A 258 33.37 -13.24 25.32
CA GLU A 258 32.91 -13.17 26.70
C GLU A 258 32.60 -11.74 27.13
N ASP A 259 33.42 -10.77 26.73
CA ASP A 259 33.20 -9.36 27.05
C ASP A 259 32.03 -8.75 26.28
N ILE A 260 31.78 -9.20 25.03
CA ILE A 260 30.55 -8.85 24.32
C ILE A 260 29.34 -9.37 25.09
N THR A 261 29.36 -10.63 25.51
CA THR A 261 28.23 -11.23 26.25
C THR A 261 27.99 -10.54 27.59
N LYS A 262 29.03 -10.19 28.34
CA LYS A 262 28.90 -9.41 29.59
C LYS A 262 28.32 -8.02 29.35
N TYR A 263 28.77 -7.34 28.29
CA TYR A 263 28.23 -6.03 27.93
C TYR A 263 26.75 -6.12 27.54
N VAL A 264 26.39 -7.08 26.68
CA VAL A 264 25.00 -7.32 26.30
C VAL A 264 24.14 -7.70 27.50
N HIS A 265 24.66 -8.54 28.40
CA HIS A 265 23.99 -8.89 29.64
C HIS A 265 23.67 -7.66 30.51
N ASP A 266 24.64 -6.77 30.71
CA ASP A 266 24.42 -5.52 31.43
C ASP A 266 23.37 -4.64 30.75
N VAL A 267 23.41 -4.55 29.41
CA VAL A 267 22.40 -3.81 28.65
C VAL A 267 21.01 -4.42 28.85
N LEU A 268 20.85 -5.75 28.74
CA LEU A 268 19.57 -6.43 28.96
C LEU A 268 19.04 -6.24 30.39
N ARG A 269 19.93 -6.18 31.38
CA ARG A 269 19.56 -6.07 32.79
C ARG A 269 19.26 -4.65 33.23
N ASN A 270 20.03 -3.68 32.76
CA ASN A 270 20.10 -2.32 33.31
C ASN A 270 19.83 -1.23 32.26
N GLY A 271 19.62 -1.63 31.00
CA GLY A 271 19.30 -0.73 29.90
C GLY A 271 17.81 -0.44 29.76
N ASN A 272 17.45 -0.05 28.54
CA ASN A 272 16.07 0.22 28.13
C ASN A 272 15.86 -0.28 26.69
N PRO A 273 14.62 -0.33 26.18
CA PRO A 273 14.30 -0.81 24.83
C PRO A 273 15.14 -0.18 23.72
N GLU A 274 15.30 1.14 23.72
CA GLU A 274 16.01 1.88 22.67
C GLU A 274 17.52 1.62 22.71
N LYS A 275 18.11 1.59 23.91
CA LYS A 275 19.52 1.26 24.13
C LYS A 275 19.83 -0.17 23.67
N LEU A 276 18.96 -1.13 24.02
CA LEU A 276 19.14 -2.52 23.59
C LEU A 276 19.14 -2.63 22.07
N ARG A 277 18.15 -2.00 21.41
CA ARG A 277 18.06 -1.98 19.96
C ARG A 277 19.30 -1.35 19.33
N ALA A 278 19.74 -0.19 19.83
CA ALA A 278 20.93 0.50 19.32
C ALA A 278 22.19 -0.37 19.43
N VAL A 279 22.38 -1.05 20.57
CA VAL A 279 23.50 -1.97 20.79
C VAL A 279 23.43 -3.17 19.86
N PHE A 280 22.25 -3.77 19.71
CA PHE A 280 22.08 -4.96 18.86
C PHE A 280 22.34 -4.64 17.39
N LEU A 281 21.84 -3.52 16.87
CA LEU A 281 22.13 -3.08 15.51
C LEU A 281 23.64 -2.90 15.25
N GLN A 282 24.43 -2.50 16.25
CA GLN A 282 25.89 -2.40 16.11
C GLN A 282 26.61 -3.74 16.24
N LEU A 283 26.09 -4.68 17.04
CA LEU A 283 26.74 -5.96 17.35
C LEU A 283 26.31 -7.13 16.46
N PHE A 284 25.17 -7.02 15.77
CA PHE A 284 24.71 -8.04 14.85
C PHE A 284 25.64 -8.22 13.65
N ALA A 285 25.78 -9.48 13.22
CA ALA A 285 26.43 -9.84 11.98
C ALA A 285 25.58 -9.45 10.76
N PRO A 286 26.17 -9.31 9.55
CA PRO A 286 25.44 -8.98 8.32
C PRO A 286 24.24 -9.89 8.04
N GLY A 287 24.29 -11.16 8.45
CA GLY A 287 23.20 -12.12 8.24
C GLY A 287 21.87 -11.77 8.95
N PHE A 288 21.84 -10.81 9.88
CA PHE A 288 20.61 -10.30 10.50
C PHE A 288 19.87 -9.27 9.63
N PHE A 289 20.57 -8.67 8.68
CA PHE A 289 20.06 -7.58 7.85
C PHE A 289 19.61 -8.09 6.48
N GLU A 290 18.76 -7.32 5.81
CA GLU A 290 18.50 -7.53 4.38
C GLU A 290 19.81 -7.39 3.61
N ASP A 291 19.98 -8.17 2.55
CA ASP A 291 21.23 -8.18 1.79
C ASP A 291 21.55 -6.77 1.25
N GLY A 292 22.80 -6.33 1.40
CA GLY A 292 23.24 -4.97 1.10
C GLY A 292 22.91 -3.89 2.15
N SER A 293 22.10 -4.20 3.17
CA SER A 293 21.78 -3.29 4.27
C SER A 293 22.69 -3.49 5.48
N LYS A 294 22.83 -2.42 6.28
CA LYS A 294 23.49 -2.43 7.60
C LYS A 294 22.55 -2.03 8.74
N VAL A 295 21.29 -1.72 8.43
CA VAL A 295 20.32 -1.18 9.41
C VAL A 295 18.92 -1.75 9.27
N GLN A 296 18.54 -2.20 8.07
CA GLN A 296 17.26 -2.86 7.83
C GLN A 296 17.38 -4.33 8.22
N LEU A 297 16.83 -4.68 9.38
CA LEU A 297 16.72 -6.07 9.79
C LEU A 297 15.77 -6.82 8.87
N ARG A 298 16.05 -8.12 8.66
CA ARG A 298 15.10 -9.01 8.01
C ARG A 298 13.81 -9.08 8.82
N ALA A 299 12.67 -9.28 8.18
CA ALA A 299 11.37 -9.26 8.86
C ALA A 299 11.29 -10.19 10.08
N VAL A 300 11.85 -11.39 9.98
CA VAL A 300 11.91 -12.36 11.10
C VAL A 300 12.80 -11.85 12.24
N GLU A 301 13.93 -11.23 11.94
CA GLU A 301 14.85 -10.71 12.95
C GLU A 301 14.31 -9.46 13.65
N GLU A 302 13.60 -8.61 12.91
CA GLU A 302 12.88 -7.46 13.45
C GLU A 302 11.81 -7.92 14.45
N GLN A 303 11.02 -8.94 14.08
CA GLN A 303 10.02 -9.53 14.97
C GLN A 303 10.64 -10.19 16.20
N ASN A 304 11.70 -10.98 16.01
CA ASN A 304 12.43 -11.62 17.10
C ASN A 304 12.99 -10.59 18.10
N LEU A 305 13.63 -9.53 17.60
CA LEU A 305 14.17 -8.47 18.44
C LEU A 305 13.07 -7.74 19.21
N ALA A 306 11.94 -7.45 18.57
CA ALA A 306 10.79 -6.85 19.24
C ALA A 306 10.26 -7.74 20.38
N GLN A 307 10.15 -9.05 20.16
CA GLN A 307 9.75 -10.01 21.20
C GLN A 307 10.74 -10.06 22.35
N VAL A 308 12.05 -10.04 22.06
CA VAL A 308 13.09 -9.96 23.09
C VAL A 308 12.98 -8.68 23.89
N ILE A 309 12.83 -7.51 23.25
CA ILE A 309 12.65 -6.22 23.94
C ILE A 309 11.44 -6.28 24.89
N THR A 310 10.31 -6.80 24.44
CA THR A 310 9.10 -6.96 25.27
C THR A 310 9.36 -7.88 26.46
N ALA A 311 9.96 -9.05 26.21
CA ALA A 311 10.28 -10.03 27.26
C ALA A 311 11.25 -9.49 28.31
N VAL A 312 12.21 -8.68 27.88
CA VAL A 312 13.27 -8.14 28.74
C VAL A 312 12.76 -7.01 29.62
N TYR A 313 11.96 -6.07 29.08
CA TYR A 313 11.64 -4.80 29.76
C TYR A 313 10.17 -4.55 30.08
N GLN A 314 9.23 -5.21 29.39
CA GLN A 314 7.81 -4.81 29.43
C GLN A 314 6.90 -5.84 30.08
N ASN A 315 7.34 -7.10 30.15
CA ASN A 315 6.58 -8.18 30.76
C ASN A 315 6.53 -8.09 32.30
N LYS A 316 5.58 -8.83 32.89
CA LYS A 316 5.40 -8.90 34.36
C LYS A 316 6.67 -9.34 35.08
N ALA A 317 7.33 -10.36 34.54
CA ALA A 317 8.70 -10.69 34.89
C ALA A 317 9.64 -10.17 33.81
N THR A 318 10.67 -9.46 34.24
CA THR A 318 11.70 -8.86 33.39
C THR A 318 12.99 -9.67 33.45
N TYR A 319 13.87 -9.44 32.47
CA TYR A 319 15.22 -10.00 32.49
C TYR A 319 15.99 -9.58 33.75
N HIS A 320 15.80 -8.32 34.17
CA HIS A 320 16.38 -7.80 35.41
C HIS A 320 15.98 -8.65 36.61
N GLN A 321 14.73 -9.11 36.72
CA GLN A 321 14.29 -9.93 37.86
C GLN A 321 14.83 -11.37 37.79
N MET A 322 14.94 -11.95 36.59
CA MET A 322 15.27 -13.36 36.39
C MET A 322 16.77 -13.67 36.42
N TYR A 323 17.62 -12.71 36.08
CA TYR A 323 19.07 -12.89 36.03
C TYR A 323 19.75 -12.18 37.22
N CYS A 324 21.00 -12.52 37.52
CA CYS A 324 21.83 -11.78 38.49
C CYS A 324 22.76 -10.80 37.75
N GLN A 325 23.41 -9.86 38.45
CA GLN A 325 24.41 -8.95 37.85
C GLN A 325 25.68 -9.71 37.46
N ASN A 326 26.07 -10.68 38.30
CA ASN A 326 27.18 -11.59 38.07
C ASN A 326 26.64 -13.02 37.88
N PRO A 327 26.00 -13.34 36.74
CA PRO A 327 25.46 -14.67 36.51
C PRO A 327 26.57 -15.68 36.26
N GLY A 328 26.24 -16.97 36.41
CA GLY A 328 27.10 -18.04 35.96
C GLY A 328 27.16 -18.09 34.43
N TYR A 329 28.35 -18.29 33.86
CA TYR A 329 28.56 -18.43 32.43
C TYR A 329 29.08 -19.82 32.08
N ARG A 330 28.56 -20.39 30.98
CA ARG A 330 29.14 -21.57 30.33
C ARG A 330 29.57 -21.18 28.92
N VAL A 331 30.81 -21.49 28.56
CA VAL A 331 31.37 -21.20 27.23
C VAL A 331 31.56 -22.50 26.47
N GLU A 332 30.99 -22.55 25.26
CA GLU A 332 31.18 -23.64 24.31
C GLU A 332 31.92 -23.12 23.08
N GLN A 333 33.12 -23.65 22.84
CA GLN A 333 33.94 -23.28 21.69
C GLN A 333 33.67 -24.21 20.51
N TRP A 334 33.44 -23.63 19.34
CA TRP A 334 33.10 -24.39 18.13
C TRP A 334 34.32 -24.54 17.23
N GLY A 335 34.78 -25.77 17.04
CA GLY A 335 35.90 -26.10 16.14
C GLY A 335 37.26 -25.61 16.65
N ASN A 336 38.33 -26.28 16.21
CA ASN A 336 39.69 -25.90 16.56
C ASN A 336 40.08 -24.62 15.79
N GLY A 337 40.16 -23.49 16.49
CA GLY A 337 40.73 -22.23 15.97
C GLY A 337 39.77 -21.26 15.26
N SER A 338 38.46 -21.53 15.21
CA SER A 338 37.50 -20.67 14.46
C SER A 338 37.17 -19.32 15.13
N GLY A 339 37.53 -19.15 16.41
CA GLY A 339 37.13 -18.01 17.23
C GLY A 339 35.63 -17.94 17.55
N LYS A 340 34.81 -18.88 17.04
CA LYS A 340 33.37 -18.96 17.31
C LYS A 340 33.11 -19.57 18.69
N LYS A 341 32.33 -18.86 19.51
CA LYS A 341 31.94 -19.29 20.84
C LYS A 341 30.45 -19.08 21.05
N THR A 342 29.79 -20.05 21.68
CA THR A 342 28.44 -19.88 22.25
C THR A 342 28.58 -19.74 23.75
N ILE A 343 28.04 -18.66 24.30
CA ILE A 343 28.11 -18.35 25.73
C ILE A 343 26.70 -18.40 26.28
N TYR A 344 26.48 -19.25 27.27
CA TYR A 344 25.23 -19.39 27.99
C TYR A 344 25.31 -18.61 29.30
N ILE A 345 24.28 -17.80 29.54
CA ILE A 345 24.06 -17.07 30.77
C ILE A 345 22.98 -17.80 31.56
N THR A 346 23.34 -18.28 32.75
CA THR A 346 22.42 -18.95 33.65
C THR A 346 21.65 -17.92 34.48
N GLY A 347 20.32 -17.97 34.40
CA GLY A 347 19.43 -17.16 35.23
C GLY A 347 19.41 -17.65 36.67
N ALA A 348 18.96 -16.78 37.58
CA ALA A 348 18.75 -17.12 38.98
C ALA A 348 17.57 -18.07 39.18
N VAL A 349 16.68 -18.16 38.18
CA VAL A 349 15.52 -19.05 38.15
C VAL A 349 15.84 -20.29 37.32
N ASN A 350 15.45 -21.46 37.82
CA ASN A 350 15.63 -22.73 37.13
C ASN A 350 15.06 -22.69 35.70
N ASN A 351 15.76 -23.34 34.77
CA ASN A 351 15.42 -23.39 33.34
C ASN A 351 15.30 -22.00 32.67
N CYS A 352 16.00 -20.98 33.20
CA CYS A 352 16.06 -19.65 32.60
C CYS A 352 17.46 -19.38 32.04
N ASN A 353 17.73 -19.78 30.80
CA ASN A 353 19.05 -19.63 30.18
C ASN A 353 18.96 -18.78 28.91
N SER A 354 19.87 -17.81 28.78
CA SER A 354 20.03 -17.03 27.56
C SER A 354 21.36 -17.40 26.90
N SER A 355 21.46 -17.33 25.59
CA SER A 355 22.66 -17.70 24.84
C SER A 355 23.02 -16.66 23.79
N PHE A 356 24.32 -16.52 23.55
CA PHE A 356 24.86 -15.68 22.48
C PHE A 356 25.96 -16.44 21.77
N THR A 357 25.80 -16.63 20.46
CA THR A 357 26.87 -17.16 19.61
C THR A 357 27.56 -15.99 18.93
N ILE A 358 28.87 -15.88 19.17
CA ILE A 358 29.71 -14.80 18.66
C ILE A 358 30.83 -15.41 17.83
N ALA A 359 31.11 -14.80 16.68
CA ALA A 359 32.15 -15.25 15.77
C ALA A 359 32.89 -14.05 15.14
N PRO A 360 34.14 -14.22 14.71
CA PRO A 360 34.78 -13.25 13.83
C PRO A 360 34.09 -13.28 12.46
N VAL A 361 33.60 -12.13 12.03
CA VAL A 361 32.90 -11.95 10.75
C VAL A 361 33.66 -10.97 9.88
N ASN A 362 33.76 -11.25 8.58
CA ASN A 362 34.31 -10.33 7.61
C ASN A 362 33.35 -9.14 7.42
N MET A 363 33.84 -7.94 7.73
CA MET A 363 33.12 -6.67 7.65
C MET A 363 33.48 -5.86 6.39
N GLY A 364 34.31 -6.42 5.51
CA GLY A 364 34.76 -5.81 4.26
C GLY A 364 36.27 -5.90 4.08
N TYR A 365 36.80 -5.15 3.12
CA TYR A 365 38.24 -5.11 2.83
C TYR A 365 38.75 -3.67 2.90
N LYS A 366 39.95 -3.51 3.45
CA LYS A 366 40.70 -2.25 3.40
C LYS A 366 42.07 -2.58 2.82
N GLU A 367 42.43 -1.93 1.71
CA GLU A 367 43.70 -2.16 1.00
C GLU A 367 43.94 -3.65 0.67
N GLY A 368 42.87 -4.37 0.28
CA GLY A 368 42.93 -5.80 -0.04
C GLY A 368 42.95 -6.75 1.18
N LEU A 369 42.98 -6.22 2.41
CA LEU A 369 42.97 -7.02 3.63
C LEU A 369 41.57 -7.07 4.24
N ALA A 370 41.10 -8.29 4.55
CA ALA A 370 39.82 -8.50 5.21
C ALA A 370 39.81 -7.83 6.59
N GLN A 371 38.78 -7.04 6.85
CA GLN A 371 38.54 -6.38 8.12
C GLN A 371 37.58 -7.25 8.91
N THR A 372 38.06 -7.93 9.95
CA THR A 372 37.24 -8.81 10.78
C THR A 372 36.81 -8.13 12.07
N ALA A 373 35.61 -8.45 12.53
CA ALA A 373 35.11 -8.02 13.84
C ALA A 373 34.33 -9.15 14.51
N LEU A 374 34.37 -9.23 15.83
CA LEU A 374 33.50 -10.14 16.59
C LEU A 374 32.07 -9.61 16.53
N LYS A 375 31.14 -10.46 16.07
CA LYS A 375 29.72 -10.13 15.92
C LYS A 375 28.86 -11.24 16.49
N ILE A 376 27.67 -10.87 16.94
CA ILE A 376 26.60 -11.81 17.29
C ILE A 376 26.10 -12.42 15.98
N VAL A 377 26.21 -13.74 15.85
CA VAL A 377 25.72 -14.51 14.69
C VAL A 377 24.44 -15.28 15.03
N GLU A 378 24.15 -15.46 16.31
CA GLU A 378 22.93 -16.09 16.83
C GLU A 378 22.72 -15.62 18.27
N TYR A 379 21.46 -15.45 18.70
CA TYR A 379 21.14 -15.14 20.08
C TYR A 379 19.81 -15.77 20.50
N GLY A 380 19.69 -16.10 21.78
CA GLY A 380 18.45 -16.53 22.41
C GLY A 380 18.34 -15.88 23.78
N VAL A 381 17.31 -15.06 23.98
CA VAL A 381 17.04 -14.44 25.29
C VAL A 381 15.78 -15.05 25.87
N HIS A 382 15.89 -15.67 27.04
CA HIS A 382 14.77 -16.35 27.68
C HIS A 382 14.38 -15.66 28.98
N VAL A 383 13.11 -15.28 29.11
CA VAL A 383 12.54 -14.74 30.34
C VAL A 383 11.25 -15.49 30.61
N ARG A 384 11.19 -16.23 31.72
CA ARG A 384 10.00 -17.00 32.10
C ARG A 384 8.86 -16.07 32.51
N GLN A 385 7.63 -16.46 32.18
CA GLN A 385 6.40 -15.69 32.51
C GLN A 385 5.38 -16.50 33.29
N ASP A 386 5.69 -17.76 33.62
CA ASP A 386 4.80 -18.62 34.39
C ASP A 386 4.80 -18.25 35.88
N ALA A 387 3.67 -18.55 36.55
CA ALA A 387 3.46 -18.19 37.95
C ALA A 387 4.55 -18.73 38.87
N ALA A 388 5.03 -19.96 38.65
CA ALA A 388 6.05 -20.57 39.50
C ALA A 388 7.37 -19.80 39.46
N ALA A 389 7.78 -19.30 38.30
CA ALA A 389 8.99 -18.47 38.17
C ALA A 389 8.84 -17.13 38.89
N ILE A 390 7.68 -16.49 38.77
CA ILE A 390 7.37 -15.21 39.39
C ILE A 390 7.29 -15.35 40.92
N ASP A 391 6.57 -16.36 41.40
CA ASP A 391 6.42 -16.67 42.82
C ASP A 391 7.76 -17.03 43.46
N PHE A 392 8.61 -17.78 42.74
CA PHE A 392 9.97 -18.08 43.18
C PHE A 392 10.77 -16.80 43.42
N ILE A 393 10.79 -15.86 42.48
CA ILE A 393 11.49 -14.57 42.67
C ILE A 393 10.90 -13.80 43.83
N ASN A 394 9.56 -13.72 43.91
CA ASN A 394 8.85 -12.98 44.94
C ASN A 394 8.98 -13.61 46.34
N SER A 395 9.39 -14.88 46.44
CA SER A 395 9.66 -15.54 47.73
C SER A 395 10.89 -14.96 48.45
N PHE A 396 11.73 -14.19 47.76
CA PHE A 396 12.91 -13.55 48.34
C PHE A 396 12.61 -12.10 48.73
N SER A 397 12.58 -11.81 50.03
CA SER A 397 12.44 -10.43 50.55
C SER A 397 13.67 -9.55 50.30
N ASN A 398 14.84 -10.16 50.10
CA ASN A 398 16.08 -9.49 49.74
C ASN A 398 16.72 -10.18 48.53
N ARG A 399 16.97 -9.41 47.48
CA ARG A 399 17.55 -9.89 46.23
C ARG A 399 18.91 -10.58 46.40
N LYS A 400 19.72 -10.20 47.40
CA LYS A 400 21.01 -10.86 47.69
C LYS A 400 20.86 -12.34 48.05
N ASN A 401 19.69 -12.76 48.52
CA ASN A 401 19.41 -14.16 48.82
C ASN A 401 19.18 -14.99 47.55
N LEU A 402 18.66 -14.36 46.49
CA LEU A 402 18.51 -14.94 45.15
C LEU A 402 19.85 -14.91 44.40
N CYS A 403 20.54 -13.77 44.45
CA CYS A 403 21.81 -13.54 43.76
C CYS A 403 22.96 -13.42 44.76
N LYS A 404 23.45 -14.56 45.27
CA LYS A 404 24.50 -14.58 46.32
C LYS A 404 25.86 -14.06 45.88
N GLN A 405 26.09 -13.97 44.57
CA GLN A 405 27.34 -13.51 43.95
C GLN A 405 27.25 -12.05 43.46
N ASP A 406 26.09 -11.40 43.64
CA ASP A 406 25.90 -9.96 43.45
C ASP A 406 26.24 -9.23 44.76
#